data_AF-A0A945CQG0-F1
#
_entry.id   AF-A0A945CQG0-F1
#
_cell.length_a   1.000
_cell.length_b   1.000
_cell.length_c   1.000
_cell.angle_alpha   90.00
_cell.angle_beta   90.00
_cell.angle_gamma   90.00
#
_symmetry.space_group_name_H-M   'P 1'
#
loop_
_entity.id
_entity.type
_entity.pdbx_description
1 polymer ?
#
loop_
_entity_poly.entity_id
_entity_poly.type
_entity_poly.pdbx_seq_one_letter_code
_entity_poly.pdbx_strand_id
1 'polypeptide(L)'
;MSRLYLSEEGRVMSTLGEELTAFRKARKQLELPGTDEPGILYVLVRSYGDGVPPLHLAVNGTEVEPIEPDATGVFCWREIEVEASLLREGTNSFEFWTDTSAMNGWALAIEGGHVRPGSSISDDSGKSWRSERMGYLNFLRGEYVVRMRLAEGEDPEPAAVVPEDPACPRLESLRQAAPREARQPGPLLTRVRALSSWLASSWEHTSSARATQNTPWDAETILAWGSSQCGHSGQRPIAMCVHYGVALVSFCQALGIPARCAVLMGTPNGFDGHFVAEVWFEEYGKWVMVDPNADAIYWKDGQPLSIPEIQQLGDDLSGVIEWGPGSNFQRTFPHMVEFIQDNLEKGVCFRHRSVWYRADLISHPELSPPGHGSVSYCETGLVWEKGDLENFGMFPLFAEAEYFDAPPAQK
;
A
#
# COMPACT_ATOMS: atom_id res chain seq x y z
N MET A 1 22.72 6.07 -9.00
CA MET A 1 21.47 6.73 -9.43
C MET A 1 20.82 5.78 -10.42
N SER A 2 19.51 5.56 -10.28
CA SER A 2 18.72 4.66 -11.14
C SER A 2 17.31 5.22 -11.21
N ARG A 3 16.53 4.79 -12.20
CA ARG A 3 15.15 5.22 -12.40
C ARG A 3 14.22 4.04 -12.62
N LEU A 4 13.02 4.14 -12.06
CA LEU A 4 11.91 3.25 -12.35
C LEU A 4 11.07 3.74 -13.54
N TYR A 5 10.88 2.85 -14.50
CA TYR A 5 10.04 3.01 -15.67
C TYR A 5 8.76 2.20 -15.50
N LEU A 6 7.62 2.90 -15.52
CA LEU A 6 6.29 2.34 -15.24
C LEU A 6 5.21 3.16 -15.99
N SER A 7 3.99 2.63 -16.08
CA SER A 7 2.85 3.32 -16.71
C SER A 7 1.53 3.21 -15.94
N GLU A 8 1.58 2.84 -14.66
CA GLU A 8 0.43 2.65 -13.77
C GLU A 8 0.73 3.19 -12.36
N GLU A 9 -0.28 3.34 -11.51
CA GLU A 9 -0.13 3.93 -10.17
C GLU A 9 -0.12 2.90 -9.02
N GLY A 10 -0.28 1.62 -9.30
CA GLY A 10 -0.34 0.50 -8.34
C GLY A 10 -1.74 0.26 -7.79
N ARG A 11 -2.80 0.68 -8.48
CA ARG A 11 -4.19 0.57 -8.00
C ARG A 11 -4.78 -0.81 -8.31
N VAL A 12 -4.32 -1.79 -7.54
CA VAL A 12 -4.67 -3.21 -7.72
C VAL A 12 -5.75 -3.64 -6.73
N MET A 13 -6.67 -4.47 -7.21
CA MET A 13 -7.60 -5.22 -6.36
C MET A 13 -7.17 -6.69 -6.33
N SER A 14 -7.14 -7.31 -5.15
CA SER A 14 -6.71 -8.71 -5.01
C SER A 14 -7.59 -9.72 -5.77
N THR A 15 -8.85 -9.36 -6.03
CA THR A 15 -9.83 -10.19 -6.74
C THR A 15 -9.93 -9.88 -8.24
N LEU A 16 -9.13 -8.93 -8.75
CA LEU A 16 -9.11 -8.55 -10.16
C LEU A 16 -7.69 -8.69 -10.71
N GLY A 17 -7.51 -9.65 -11.62
CA GLY A 17 -6.25 -9.87 -12.33
C GLY A 17 -6.49 -10.27 -13.78
N GLU A 18 -5.40 -10.33 -14.54
CA GLU A 18 -5.37 -11.01 -15.83
C GLU A 18 -4.92 -12.45 -15.63
N GLU A 19 -5.81 -13.38 -15.96
CA GLU A 19 -5.53 -14.80 -15.86
C GLU A 19 -4.79 -15.28 -17.10
N LEU A 20 -3.64 -15.92 -16.87
CA LEU A 20 -2.72 -16.34 -17.91
C LEU A 20 -2.90 -17.82 -18.22
N THR A 21 -2.83 -18.16 -19.51
CA THR A 21 -2.94 -19.54 -20.01
C THR A 21 -2.06 -19.70 -21.26
N ALA A 22 -1.99 -20.91 -21.82
CA ALA A 22 -1.30 -21.17 -23.08
C ALA A 22 -1.90 -20.39 -24.26
N PHE A 23 -3.16 -19.95 -24.13
CA PHE A 23 -3.88 -19.14 -25.12
C PHE A 23 -3.92 -17.65 -24.74
N ARG A 24 -4.01 -17.38 -23.43
CA ARG A 24 -4.09 -16.04 -22.85
C ARG A 24 -2.70 -15.52 -22.48
N LYS A 25 -2.09 -14.79 -23.42
CA LYS A 25 -0.78 -14.15 -23.22
C LYS A 25 -0.94 -12.67 -22.95
N ALA A 26 -0.40 -12.20 -21.83
CA ALA A 26 -0.35 -10.78 -21.51
C ALA A 26 0.89 -10.15 -22.14
N ARG A 27 0.79 -8.91 -22.62
CA ARG A 27 1.91 -8.09 -23.08
C ARG A 27 1.88 -6.74 -22.37
N LYS A 28 3.02 -6.33 -21.81
CA LYS A 28 3.31 -4.97 -21.36
C LYS A 28 4.28 -4.31 -22.34
N GLN A 29 4.04 -3.04 -22.67
CA GLN A 29 5.02 -2.21 -23.36
C GLN A 29 5.47 -1.06 -22.47
N LEU A 30 6.78 -0.80 -22.46
CA LEU A 30 7.40 0.35 -21.79
C LEU A 30 8.34 1.07 -22.75
N GLU A 31 8.35 2.39 -22.71
CA GLU A 31 9.35 3.21 -23.38
C GLU A 31 10.57 3.33 -22.46
N LEU A 32 11.73 2.83 -22.92
CA LEU A 32 12.97 2.80 -22.15
C LEU A 32 14.07 3.58 -22.89
N PRO A 33 15.02 4.21 -22.16
CA PRO A 33 16.25 4.69 -22.77
C PRO A 33 17.10 3.52 -23.26
N GLY A 34 18.12 3.81 -24.09
CA GLY A 34 19.20 2.86 -24.30
C GLY A 34 19.96 2.61 -22.99
N THR A 35 20.40 1.38 -22.77
CA THR A 35 21.16 0.97 -21.59
C THR A 35 22.25 -0.02 -21.98
N ASP A 36 23.39 0.04 -21.31
CA ASP A 36 24.50 -0.91 -21.46
C ASP A 36 24.60 -1.86 -20.25
N GLU A 37 23.81 -1.65 -19.21
CA GLU A 37 23.80 -2.41 -17.95
C GLU A 37 22.51 -3.24 -17.81
N PRO A 38 22.55 -4.39 -17.11
CA PRO A 38 21.33 -5.13 -16.79
C PRO A 38 20.31 -4.28 -16.02
N GLY A 39 19.04 -4.50 -16.31
CA GLY A 39 17.90 -3.90 -15.60
C GLY A 39 17.22 -4.89 -14.65
N ILE A 40 16.45 -4.38 -13.70
CA ILE A 40 15.58 -5.22 -12.86
C ILE A 40 14.12 -5.01 -13.28
N LEU A 41 13.49 -6.08 -13.76
CA LEU A 41 12.07 -6.14 -14.06
C LEU A 41 11.32 -6.59 -12.80
N TYR A 42 10.45 -5.72 -12.30
CA TYR A 42 9.52 -6.01 -11.22
C TYR A 42 8.16 -6.39 -11.78
N VAL A 43 7.67 -7.56 -11.42
CA VAL A 43 6.40 -8.11 -11.91
C VAL A 43 5.52 -8.46 -10.73
N LEU A 44 4.34 -7.82 -10.61
CA LEU A 44 3.38 -8.12 -9.55
C LEU A 44 2.44 -9.24 -10.00
N VAL A 45 2.64 -10.45 -9.48
CA VAL A 45 1.93 -11.67 -9.91
C VAL A 45 1.53 -12.54 -8.73
N ARG A 46 0.55 -13.41 -8.96
CA ARG A 46 0.11 -14.45 -8.04
C ARG A 46 0.11 -15.80 -8.73
N SER A 47 0.74 -16.81 -8.13
CA SER A 47 0.54 -18.23 -8.47
C SER A 47 -0.64 -18.81 -7.71
N TYR A 48 -1.33 -19.79 -8.31
CA TYR A 48 -2.43 -20.53 -7.68
C TYR A 48 -1.97 -21.75 -6.87
N GLY A 49 -0.71 -21.73 -6.41
CA GLY A 49 -0.05 -22.81 -5.67
C GLY A 49 1.28 -23.20 -6.29
N ASP A 50 2.09 -23.95 -5.55
CA ASP A 50 3.43 -24.41 -5.94
C ASP A 50 3.43 -25.55 -7.00
N GLY A 51 2.28 -26.20 -7.20
CA GLY A 51 2.12 -27.29 -8.18
C GLY A 51 1.67 -26.88 -9.58
N VAL A 52 1.60 -25.57 -9.89
CA VAL A 52 1.18 -25.07 -11.21
C VAL A 52 2.38 -24.99 -12.17
N PRO A 53 2.17 -24.99 -13.51
CA PRO A 53 3.27 -24.74 -14.44
C PRO A 53 3.91 -23.37 -14.22
N PRO A 54 5.19 -23.18 -14.59
CA PRO A 54 5.87 -21.92 -14.38
C PRO A 54 5.25 -20.79 -15.21
N LEU A 55 5.58 -19.55 -14.84
CA LEU A 55 5.24 -18.35 -15.58
C LEU A 55 6.37 -18.04 -16.56
N HIS A 56 6.09 -18.21 -17.84
CA HIS A 56 7.01 -17.86 -18.91
C HIS A 56 7.05 -16.35 -19.12
N LEU A 57 8.23 -15.84 -19.47
CA LEU A 57 8.49 -14.45 -19.80
C LEU A 57 9.30 -14.37 -21.10
N ALA A 58 8.88 -13.51 -22.02
CA ALA A 58 9.69 -13.09 -23.15
C ALA A 58 9.94 -11.58 -23.14
N VAL A 59 11.20 -11.18 -23.34
CA VAL A 59 11.64 -9.80 -23.50
C VAL A 59 11.96 -9.56 -24.97
N ASN A 60 11.23 -8.65 -25.61
CA ASN A 60 11.36 -8.35 -27.04
C ASN A 60 11.31 -9.59 -27.96
N GLY A 61 10.54 -10.60 -27.56
CA GLY A 61 10.37 -11.86 -28.31
C GLY A 61 11.40 -12.95 -27.98
N THR A 62 12.36 -12.68 -27.10
CA THR A 62 13.31 -13.67 -26.60
C THR A 62 12.85 -14.18 -25.24
N GLU A 63 12.64 -15.48 -25.12
CA GLU A 63 12.30 -16.12 -23.84
C GLU A 63 13.48 -16.04 -22.87
N VAL A 64 13.18 -15.71 -21.62
CA VAL A 64 14.14 -15.71 -20.51
C VAL A 64 13.80 -16.84 -19.54
N GLU A 65 14.59 -16.99 -18.47
CA GLU A 65 14.33 -18.01 -17.46
C GLU A 65 12.91 -17.84 -16.88
N PRO A 66 12.11 -18.92 -16.85
CA PRO A 66 10.73 -18.84 -16.37
C PRO A 66 10.69 -18.65 -14.85
N ILE A 67 9.61 -18.04 -14.38
CA ILE A 67 9.40 -17.76 -12.97
C ILE A 67 8.67 -18.95 -12.33
N GLU A 68 9.30 -19.57 -11.34
CA GLU A 68 8.72 -20.68 -10.59
C GLU A 68 7.57 -20.21 -9.68
N PRO A 69 6.53 -21.04 -9.51
CA PRO A 69 5.41 -20.73 -8.63
C PRO A 69 5.80 -20.82 -7.16
N ASP A 70 5.02 -20.14 -6.33
CA ASP A 70 5.06 -20.33 -4.88
C ASP A 70 3.68 -20.65 -4.30
N ALA A 71 3.66 -20.96 -3.00
CA ALA A 71 2.47 -21.28 -2.25
C ALA A 71 1.80 -20.05 -1.59
N THR A 72 2.22 -18.82 -1.90
CA THR A 72 1.74 -17.62 -1.20
C THR A 72 0.27 -17.33 -1.49
N GLY A 73 -0.19 -17.60 -2.71
CA GLY A 73 -1.58 -17.40 -3.11
C GLY A 73 -2.04 -15.93 -3.08
N VAL A 74 -1.11 -14.98 -3.06
CA VAL A 74 -1.37 -13.53 -3.10
C VAL A 74 -0.52 -12.88 -4.21
N PHE A 75 -0.84 -11.63 -4.55
CA PHE A 75 0.00 -10.86 -5.47
C PHE A 75 1.27 -10.41 -4.73
N CYS A 76 2.42 -10.87 -5.21
CA CYS A 76 3.76 -10.56 -4.72
C CYS A 76 4.64 -10.05 -5.86
N TRP A 77 5.64 -9.24 -5.52
CA TRP A 77 6.66 -8.82 -6.47
C TRP A 77 7.63 -9.95 -6.79
N ARG A 78 7.87 -10.16 -8.08
CA ARG A 78 8.98 -10.94 -8.61
C ARG A 78 10.00 -10.00 -9.20
N GLU A 79 11.26 -10.27 -8.88
CA GLU A 79 12.40 -9.52 -9.39
C GLU A 79 13.12 -10.41 -10.41
N ILE A 80 13.28 -9.89 -11.62
CA ILE A 80 13.92 -10.61 -12.72
C ILE A 80 15.02 -9.69 -13.26
N GLU A 81 16.26 -10.15 -13.20
CA GLU A 81 17.37 -9.49 -13.87
C GLU A 81 17.22 -9.68 -15.39
N VAL A 82 17.28 -8.58 -16.14
CA VAL A 82 17.15 -8.56 -17.59
C VAL A 82 18.42 -7.99 -18.19
N GLU A 83 19.13 -8.83 -18.94
CA GLU A 83 20.35 -8.46 -19.66
C GLU A 83 20.13 -7.28 -20.59
N ALA A 84 21.07 -6.33 -20.61
CA ALA A 84 21.02 -5.15 -21.48
C ALA A 84 20.82 -5.52 -22.96
N SER A 85 21.41 -6.64 -23.40
CA SER A 85 21.33 -7.14 -24.78
C SER A 85 19.91 -7.54 -25.22
N LEU A 86 18.98 -7.74 -24.28
CA LEU A 86 17.57 -8.02 -24.56
C LEU A 86 16.74 -6.74 -24.64
N LEU A 87 17.28 -5.61 -24.20
CA LEU A 87 16.63 -4.30 -24.19
C LEU A 87 17.05 -3.47 -25.40
N ARG A 88 16.25 -2.46 -25.72
CA ARG A 88 16.55 -1.49 -26.79
C ARG A 88 16.04 -0.11 -26.43
N GLU A 89 16.62 0.92 -27.03
CA GLU A 89 16.06 2.27 -26.94
C GLU A 89 14.64 2.31 -27.57
N GLY A 90 13.70 2.95 -26.88
CA GLY A 90 12.30 3.07 -27.29
C GLY A 90 11.42 1.94 -26.73
N THR A 91 10.45 1.48 -27.53
CA THR A 91 9.44 0.52 -27.07
C THR A 91 10.01 -0.88 -26.83
N ASN A 92 9.94 -1.34 -25.58
CA ASN A 92 10.25 -2.70 -25.16
C ASN A 92 8.98 -3.47 -24.84
N SER A 93 8.93 -4.76 -25.18
CA SER A 93 7.78 -5.63 -24.97
C SER A 93 8.12 -6.75 -23.99
N PHE A 94 7.26 -6.94 -22.98
CA PHE A 94 7.35 -8.01 -21.99
C PHE A 94 6.09 -8.87 -22.10
N GLU A 95 6.25 -10.14 -22.46
CA GLU A 95 5.13 -11.06 -22.67
C GLU A 95 5.11 -12.17 -21.62
N PHE A 96 3.93 -12.47 -21.07
CA PHE A 96 3.74 -13.41 -19.96
C PHE A 96 2.68 -14.45 -20.30
N TRP A 97 2.96 -15.72 -20.04
CA TRP A 97 2.00 -16.83 -20.19
C TRP A 97 2.40 -18.03 -19.33
N THR A 98 1.54 -19.05 -19.27
CA THR A 98 1.84 -20.32 -18.60
C THR A 98 1.24 -21.47 -19.42
N ASP A 99 1.64 -22.71 -19.16
CA ASP A 99 1.28 -23.85 -20.01
C ASP A 99 -0.11 -24.44 -19.74
N THR A 100 -0.80 -23.99 -18.69
CA THR A 100 -2.18 -24.42 -18.41
C THR A 100 -3.14 -23.88 -19.46
N SER A 101 -4.19 -24.66 -19.78
CA SER A 101 -5.29 -24.22 -20.63
C SER A 101 -6.40 -23.50 -19.85
N ALA A 102 -6.37 -23.57 -18.51
CA ALA A 102 -7.36 -22.98 -17.63
C ALA A 102 -6.78 -21.82 -16.80
N MET A 103 -7.65 -20.93 -16.32
CA MET A 103 -7.32 -19.78 -15.46
C MET A 103 -7.06 -20.23 -14.01
N ASN A 104 -6.02 -21.03 -13.83
CA ASN A 104 -5.65 -21.64 -12.54
C ASN A 104 -4.14 -21.80 -12.37
N GLY A 105 -3.34 -21.11 -13.19
CA GLY A 105 -1.88 -21.10 -13.09
C GLY A 105 -1.40 -19.83 -12.42
N TRP A 106 -1.58 -18.70 -13.13
CA TRP A 106 -1.08 -17.40 -12.72
C TRP A 106 -2.06 -16.28 -13.01
N ALA A 107 -2.11 -15.31 -12.11
CA ALA A 107 -2.73 -14.02 -12.34
C ALA A 107 -1.66 -12.91 -12.35
N LEU A 108 -1.71 -12.05 -13.36
CA LEU A 108 -0.92 -10.82 -13.44
C LEU A 108 -1.76 -9.65 -12.91
N ALA A 109 -1.18 -8.81 -12.04
CA ALA A 109 -1.88 -7.67 -11.49
C ALA A 109 -2.18 -6.64 -12.57
N ILE A 110 -3.38 -6.05 -12.51
CA ILE A 110 -3.87 -5.09 -13.50
C ILE A 110 -4.54 -3.91 -12.80
N GLU A 111 -4.18 -2.70 -13.22
CA GLU A 111 -4.81 -1.45 -12.84
C GLU A 111 -5.81 -1.01 -13.92
N GLY A 112 -7.02 -0.61 -13.54
CA GLY A 112 -8.04 -0.11 -14.47
C GLY A 112 -8.01 1.41 -14.67
N GLY A 113 -8.69 1.89 -15.72
CA GLY A 113 -8.97 3.31 -15.93
C GLY A 113 -8.05 4.02 -16.94
N HIS A 114 -7.16 3.27 -17.61
CA HIS A 114 -6.21 3.82 -18.56
C HIS A 114 -6.84 4.14 -19.91
N VAL A 115 -6.73 5.40 -20.36
CA VAL A 115 -7.30 5.86 -21.64
C VAL A 115 -6.50 5.32 -22.84
N ARG A 116 -5.19 5.10 -22.70
CA ARG A 116 -4.32 4.55 -23.74
C ARG A 116 -3.28 3.62 -23.10
N PRO A 117 -3.68 2.41 -22.69
CA PRO A 117 -2.74 1.49 -22.07
C PRO A 117 -1.72 0.96 -23.09
N GLY A 118 -0.46 0.83 -22.67
CA GLY A 118 0.61 0.06 -23.30
C GLY A 118 0.53 -1.45 -22.99
N SER A 119 -0.48 -1.89 -22.24
CA SER A 119 -0.78 -3.30 -22.03
C SER A 119 -1.83 -3.84 -23.00
N SER A 120 -1.70 -5.14 -23.33
CA SER A 120 -2.63 -5.86 -24.18
C SER A 120 -2.68 -7.35 -23.85
N ILE A 121 -3.80 -7.99 -24.15
CA ILE A 121 -4.03 -9.43 -24.00
C ILE A 121 -4.19 -10.06 -25.38
N SER A 122 -3.65 -11.25 -25.54
CA SER A 122 -3.94 -12.15 -26.66
C SER A 122 -4.86 -13.27 -26.16
N ASP A 123 -5.76 -13.76 -27.01
CA ASP A 123 -6.59 -14.95 -26.75
C ASP A 123 -6.24 -16.14 -27.68
N ASP A 124 -5.25 -15.97 -28.57
CA ASP A 124 -4.88 -16.94 -29.62
C ASP A 124 -3.38 -17.28 -29.63
N SER A 125 -2.78 -17.30 -28.44
CA SER A 125 -1.36 -17.62 -28.21
C SER A 125 -0.37 -16.63 -28.86
N GLY A 126 -0.75 -15.37 -28.98
CA GLY A 126 0.10 -14.24 -29.39
C GLY A 126 -0.07 -13.81 -30.84
N LYS A 127 -1.05 -14.36 -31.59
CA LYS A 127 -1.27 -14.02 -33.00
C LYS A 127 -2.01 -12.70 -33.17
N SER A 128 -2.94 -12.39 -32.28
CA SER A 128 -3.66 -11.11 -32.22
C SER A 128 -3.70 -10.55 -30.81
N TRP A 129 -3.79 -9.21 -30.72
CA TRP A 129 -3.66 -8.48 -29.46
C TRP A 129 -4.74 -7.42 -29.35
N ARG A 130 -5.30 -7.27 -28.16
CA ARG A 130 -6.29 -6.23 -27.84
C ARG A 130 -5.96 -5.57 -26.51
N SER A 131 -6.19 -4.27 -26.44
CA SER A 131 -5.99 -3.46 -25.22
C SER A 131 -7.31 -2.96 -24.62
N GLU A 132 -8.42 -3.54 -25.05
CA GLU A 132 -9.76 -3.30 -24.54
C GLU A 132 -10.31 -4.58 -23.92
N ARG A 133 -11.21 -4.44 -22.92
CA ARG A 133 -11.92 -5.56 -22.28
C ARG A 133 -10.97 -6.62 -21.71
N MET A 134 -9.91 -6.21 -21.06
CA MET A 134 -8.91 -7.03 -20.39
C MET A 134 -9.40 -7.55 -19.03
N GLY A 135 -8.54 -8.34 -18.37
CA GLY A 135 -8.83 -9.03 -17.11
C GLY A 135 -9.66 -10.29 -17.32
N TYR A 136 -9.75 -11.11 -16.27
CA TYR A 136 -10.40 -12.43 -16.35
C TYR A 136 -11.88 -12.40 -16.78
N LEU A 137 -12.60 -11.32 -16.45
CA LEU A 137 -14.00 -11.09 -16.85
C LEU A 137 -14.17 -10.25 -18.11
N ASN A 138 -13.08 -9.89 -18.78
CA ASN A 138 -13.05 -9.13 -20.03
C ASN A 138 -13.87 -7.82 -19.99
N PHE A 139 -13.72 -7.00 -18.96
CA PHE A 139 -14.46 -5.74 -18.82
C PHE A 139 -13.57 -4.51 -18.64
N LEU A 140 -12.30 -4.71 -18.24
CA LEU A 140 -11.41 -3.63 -17.87
C LEU A 140 -10.72 -3.05 -19.11
N ARG A 141 -10.36 -1.78 -19.07
CA ARG A 141 -9.25 -1.25 -19.87
C ARG A 141 -8.17 -0.84 -18.89
N GLY A 142 -6.97 -1.41 -19.01
CA GLY A 142 -6.00 -1.32 -17.93
C GLY A 142 -4.56 -1.57 -18.31
N GLU A 143 -3.70 -1.37 -17.33
CA GLU A 143 -2.26 -1.51 -17.40
C GLU A 143 -1.81 -2.62 -16.47
N TYR A 144 -0.94 -3.50 -16.96
CA TYR A 144 -0.31 -4.50 -16.10
C TYR A 144 0.71 -3.83 -15.19
N VAL A 145 0.75 -4.27 -13.93
CA VAL A 145 1.69 -3.78 -12.91
C VAL A 145 3.03 -4.48 -13.10
N VAL A 146 3.79 -3.94 -14.05
CA VAL A 146 5.11 -4.39 -14.46
C VAL A 146 5.97 -3.15 -14.63
N ARG A 147 7.12 -3.12 -13.95
CA ARG A 147 8.01 -1.96 -13.86
C ARG A 147 9.44 -2.38 -14.17
N MET A 148 10.21 -1.50 -14.79
CA MET A 148 11.62 -1.76 -15.09
C MET A 148 12.48 -0.71 -14.40
N ARG A 149 13.46 -1.12 -13.60
CA ARG A 149 14.48 -0.21 -13.04
C ARG A 149 15.76 -0.33 -13.84
N LEU A 150 16.25 0.80 -14.35
CA LEU A 150 17.51 0.89 -15.10
C LEU A 150 18.48 1.86 -14.41
N ALA A 151 19.78 1.71 -14.69
CA ALA A 151 20.81 2.64 -14.21
C ALA A 151 20.63 4.06 -14.80
N GLU A 152 20.02 4.16 -15.97
CA GLU A 152 19.82 5.42 -16.68
C GLU A 152 18.66 6.22 -16.11
N GLY A 153 18.99 7.43 -15.65
CA GLY A 153 18.04 8.41 -15.15
C GLY A 153 17.98 8.46 -13.63
N GLU A 154 17.06 9.30 -13.14
CA GLU A 154 16.80 9.51 -11.73
C GLU A 154 15.30 9.40 -11.48
N ASP A 155 14.95 8.79 -10.34
CA ASP A 155 13.59 8.81 -9.83
C ASP A 155 13.14 10.25 -9.52
N PRO A 156 11.84 10.56 -9.66
CA PRO A 156 11.33 11.89 -9.36
C PRO A 156 11.44 12.21 -7.87
N GLU A 157 11.67 13.48 -7.55
CA GLU A 157 11.56 13.94 -6.17
C GLU A 157 10.11 13.84 -5.69
N PRO A 158 9.87 13.34 -4.46
CA PRO A 158 8.53 13.26 -3.90
C PRO A 158 7.96 14.66 -3.66
N ALA A 159 6.68 14.84 -4.00
CA ALA A 159 5.94 16.03 -3.63
C ALA A 159 5.74 16.09 -2.10
N ALA A 160 5.62 17.30 -1.56
CA ALA A 160 5.21 17.49 -0.17
C ALA A 160 3.85 16.82 0.11
N VAL A 161 3.66 16.40 1.36
CA VAL A 161 2.39 15.80 1.79
C VAL A 161 1.23 16.77 1.53
N VAL A 162 0.20 16.30 0.83
CA VAL A 162 -0.98 17.09 0.47
C VAL A 162 -2.05 16.91 1.55
N PRO A 163 -2.36 17.94 2.36
CA PRO A 163 -3.42 17.89 3.34
C PRO A 163 -4.80 18.16 2.71
N GLU A 164 -5.86 17.83 3.43
CA GLU A 164 -7.23 18.19 3.08
C GLU A 164 -7.39 19.71 2.90
N ASP A 165 -8.30 20.08 2.00
CA ASP A 165 -8.84 21.43 1.97
C ASP A 165 -9.70 21.67 3.22
N PRO A 166 -9.37 22.62 4.12
CA PRO A 166 -10.15 22.89 5.31
C PRO A 166 -11.56 23.40 4.99
N ALA A 167 -11.78 23.90 3.77
CA ALA A 167 -13.07 24.31 3.26
C ALA A 167 -13.92 23.13 2.73
N CYS A 168 -13.37 21.92 2.68
CA CYS A 168 -14.11 20.73 2.27
C CYS A 168 -15.33 20.53 3.19
N PRO A 169 -16.56 20.56 2.66
CA PRO A 169 -17.78 20.51 3.49
C PRO A 169 -17.91 19.19 4.26
N ARG A 170 -17.26 18.12 3.79
CA ARG A 170 -17.26 16.81 4.45
C ARG A 170 -16.48 16.83 5.77
N LEU A 171 -15.51 17.73 5.93
CA LEU A 171 -14.77 17.87 7.19
C LEU A 171 -15.66 18.39 8.33
N GLU A 172 -16.71 19.16 8.04
CA GLU A 172 -17.67 19.58 9.07
C GLU A 172 -18.47 18.37 9.59
N SER A 173 -18.87 17.44 8.71
CA SER A 173 -19.52 16.19 9.13
C SER A 173 -18.63 15.37 10.06
N LEU A 174 -17.37 15.16 9.68
CA LEU A 174 -16.38 14.47 10.51
C LEU A 174 -16.16 15.19 11.84
N ARG A 175 -16.04 16.52 11.83
CA ARG A 175 -15.90 17.31 13.06
C ARG A 175 -17.08 17.11 14.00
N GLN A 176 -18.30 16.95 13.50
CA GLN A 176 -19.48 16.71 14.32
C GLN A 176 -19.54 15.27 14.86
N ALA A 177 -19.09 14.30 14.06
CA ALA A 177 -19.05 12.89 14.43
C ALA A 177 -17.97 12.55 15.47
N ALA A 178 -16.90 13.35 15.56
CA ALA A 178 -15.80 13.12 16.51
C ALA A 178 -16.27 13.13 17.99
N PRO A 179 -15.65 12.32 18.87
CA PRO A 179 -15.96 12.29 20.30
C PRO A 179 -15.75 13.68 20.92
N ARG A 180 -16.55 13.99 21.95
CA ARG A 180 -16.58 15.32 22.58
C ARG A 180 -15.20 15.74 23.09
N GLU A 181 -14.47 14.81 23.69
CA GLU A 181 -13.15 14.98 24.29
C GLU A 181 -12.11 15.40 23.24
N ALA A 182 -12.24 14.92 21.99
CA ALA A 182 -11.36 15.33 20.89
C ALA A 182 -11.72 16.71 20.30
N ARG A 183 -13.00 17.11 20.40
CA ARG A 183 -13.52 18.39 19.88
C ARG A 183 -13.25 19.56 20.81
N GLN A 184 -13.21 19.31 22.11
CA GLN A 184 -13.04 20.37 23.10
C GLN A 184 -11.58 20.87 23.15
N PRO A 185 -11.37 22.17 23.47
CA PRO A 185 -10.03 22.68 23.76
C PRO A 185 -9.40 21.92 24.93
N GLY A 186 -8.12 21.63 24.82
CA GLY A 186 -7.35 20.87 25.82
C GLY A 186 -6.00 20.44 25.26
N PRO A 187 -5.18 19.73 26.06
CA PRO A 187 -3.91 19.19 25.60
C PRO A 187 -4.09 18.33 24.34
N LEU A 188 -3.26 18.56 23.32
CA LEU A 188 -3.38 17.87 22.04
C LEU A 188 -3.30 16.34 22.21
N LEU A 189 -2.41 15.87 23.07
CA LEU A 189 -2.23 14.45 23.36
C LEU A 189 -3.52 13.80 23.87
N THR A 190 -4.23 14.47 24.78
CA THR A 190 -5.51 13.98 25.30
C THR A 190 -6.55 13.88 24.20
N ARG A 191 -6.60 14.86 23.30
CA ARG A 191 -7.54 14.88 22.16
C ARG A 191 -7.24 13.76 21.17
N VAL A 192 -5.96 13.57 20.82
CA VAL A 192 -5.49 12.50 19.91
C VAL A 192 -5.72 11.13 20.52
N ARG A 193 -5.41 10.94 21.81
CA ARG A 193 -5.71 9.69 22.53
C ARG A 193 -7.21 9.39 22.53
N ALA A 194 -8.07 10.39 22.75
CA ALA A 194 -9.51 10.20 22.70
C ALA A 194 -10.00 9.74 21.31
N LEU A 195 -9.43 10.26 20.21
CA LEU A 195 -9.73 9.78 18.86
C LEU A 195 -9.25 8.33 18.66
N SER A 196 -7.99 8.05 18.99
CA SER A 196 -7.39 6.71 18.87
C SER A 196 -8.20 5.67 19.62
N SER A 197 -8.52 5.91 20.89
CA SER A 197 -9.30 4.98 21.70
C SER A 197 -10.72 4.78 21.20
N TRP A 198 -11.37 5.86 20.75
CA TRP A 198 -12.70 5.77 20.16
C TRP A 198 -12.68 4.90 18.90
N LEU A 199 -11.77 5.16 17.95
CA LEU A 199 -11.65 4.38 16.72
C LEU A 199 -11.32 2.92 17.01
N ALA A 200 -10.32 2.64 17.84
CA ALA A 200 -9.94 1.28 18.23
C ALA A 200 -11.09 0.49 18.87
N SER A 201 -12.06 1.15 19.50
CA SER A 201 -13.25 0.50 20.08
C SER A 201 -14.49 0.49 19.19
N SER A 202 -14.40 1.06 17.98
CA SER A 202 -15.56 1.27 17.11
C SER A 202 -15.88 0.09 16.19
N TRP A 203 -14.90 -0.77 15.85
CA TRP A 203 -15.12 -1.97 15.04
C TRP A 203 -14.07 -3.06 15.28
N GLU A 204 -14.38 -4.30 14.90
CA GLU A 204 -13.43 -5.42 14.89
C GLU A 204 -12.49 -5.32 13.68
N HIS A 205 -11.18 -5.50 13.91
CA HIS A 205 -10.21 -5.65 12.81
C HIS A 205 -10.57 -6.83 11.90
N THR A 206 -10.71 -6.57 10.60
CA THR A 206 -10.97 -7.60 9.59
C THR A 206 -10.01 -7.48 8.42
N SER A 207 -9.10 -8.45 8.28
CA SER A 207 -8.10 -8.51 7.21
C SER A 207 -8.61 -9.23 5.96
N SER A 208 -7.79 -9.21 4.90
CA SER A 208 -8.00 -9.94 3.64
C SER A 208 -8.05 -11.47 3.80
N ALA A 209 -7.63 -12.02 4.94
CA ALA A 209 -7.79 -13.44 5.25
C ALA A 209 -9.23 -13.82 5.61
N ARG A 210 -10.06 -12.85 6.00
CA ARG A 210 -11.45 -13.07 6.48
C ARG A 210 -12.52 -12.45 5.59
N ALA A 211 -12.13 -11.54 4.70
CA ALA A 211 -13.02 -10.83 3.80
C ALA A 211 -12.30 -10.53 2.48
N THR A 212 -13.05 -10.34 1.40
CA THR A 212 -12.50 -10.07 0.06
C THR A 212 -12.82 -8.67 -0.47
N GLN A 213 -13.74 -7.96 0.18
CA GLN A 213 -14.19 -6.63 -0.22
C GLN A 213 -13.46 -5.56 0.58
N ASN A 214 -12.64 -4.73 -0.05
CA ASN A 214 -11.96 -3.63 0.63
C ASN A 214 -12.94 -2.49 1.00
N THR A 215 -12.79 -1.92 2.20
CA THR A 215 -13.55 -0.71 2.57
C THR A 215 -12.92 0.51 1.91
N PRO A 216 -13.70 1.42 1.31
CA PRO A 216 -13.18 2.69 0.78
C PRO A 216 -12.43 3.50 1.84
N TRP A 217 -11.44 4.30 1.42
CA TRP A 217 -10.71 5.21 2.30
C TRP A 217 -11.55 6.47 2.61
N ASP A 218 -12.66 6.25 3.29
CA ASP A 218 -13.67 7.23 3.60
C ASP A 218 -14.09 7.08 5.06
N ALA A 219 -13.71 8.02 5.93
CA ALA A 219 -13.79 7.82 7.37
C ALA A 219 -15.22 7.55 7.90
N GLU A 220 -16.25 8.20 7.34
CA GLU A 220 -17.64 7.93 7.73
C GLU A 220 -18.10 6.54 7.24
N THR A 221 -17.74 6.16 6.01
CA THR A 221 -18.01 4.82 5.47
C THR A 221 -17.30 3.75 6.28
N ILE A 222 -16.03 3.96 6.66
CA ILE A 222 -15.24 3.05 7.49
C ILE A 222 -15.95 2.80 8.82
N LEU A 223 -16.41 3.85 9.50
CA LEU A 223 -17.15 3.72 10.76
C LEU A 223 -18.46 2.94 10.56
N ALA A 224 -19.23 3.28 9.53
CA ALA A 224 -20.52 2.64 9.27
C ALA A 224 -20.37 1.15 8.90
N TRP A 225 -19.43 0.83 8.00
CA TRP A 225 -19.20 -0.52 7.50
C TRP A 225 -18.47 -1.39 8.52
N GLY A 226 -17.45 -0.86 9.17
CA GLY A 226 -16.70 -1.55 10.21
C GLY A 226 -17.60 -1.92 11.39
N SER A 227 -18.38 -0.98 11.92
CA SER A 227 -19.25 -1.27 13.08
C SER A 227 -20.37 -2.25 12.75
N SER A 228 -21.00 -2.13 11.58
CA SER A 228 -22.05 -3.04 11.14
C SER A 228 -21.54 -4.38 10.60
N GLN A 229 -20.23 -4.47 10.32
CA GLN A 229 -19.59 -5.60 9.61
C GLN A 229 -20.29 -5.91 8.28
N CYS A 230 -20.84 -4.87 7.64
CA CYS A 230 -21.71 -4.99 6.48
C CYS A 230 -21.37 -3.88 5.47
N GLY A 231 -20.69 -4.27 4.39
CA GLY A 231 -20.27 -3.41 3.31
C GLY A 231 -21.15 -3.52 2.07
N HIS A 232 -20.56 -3.23 0.92
CA HIS A 232 -21.26 -3.25 -0.36
C HIS A 232 -21.83 -4.64 -0.67
N SER A 233 -23.10 -4.66 -1.09
CA SER A 233 -23.86 -5.90 -1.32
C SER A 233 -23.95 -6.83 -0.09
N GLY A 234 -23.89 -6.26 1.12
CA GLY A 234 -24.05 -7.01 2.38
C GLY A 234 -22.88 -7.90 2.74
N GLN A 235 -21.74 -7.77 2.04
CA GLN A 235 -20.55 -8.55 2.30
C GLN A 235 -19.81 -8.02 3.52
N ARG A 236 -19.11 -8.89 4.24
CA ARG A 236 -18.20 -8.44 5.28
C ARG A 236 -17.08 -7.61 4.64
N PRO A 237 -16.83 -6.38 5.12
CA PRO A 237 -15.76 -5.56 4.60
C PRO A 237 -14.40 -5.94 5.23
N ILE A 238 -13.32 -5.79 4.49
CA ILE A 238 -11.97 -5.65 5.02
C ILE A 238 -11.90 -4.26 5.65
N ALA A 239 -11.72 -4.21 6.96
CA ALA A 239 -11.60 -3.00 7.77
C ALA A 239 -10.46 -3.24 8.79
N MET A 240 -9.23 -3.00 8.34
CA MET A 240 -7.99 -3.38 9.04
C MET A 240 -7.16 -2.13 9.38
N CYS A 241 -5.90 -2.31 9.79
CA CYS A 241 -4.99 -1.23 10.23
C CYS A 241 -5.04 0.02 9.33
N VAL A 242 -5.06 -0.19 8.01
CA VAL A 242 -5.21 0.84 6.97
C VAL A 242 -6.39 1.77 7.27
N HIS A 243 -7.55 1.20 7.51
CA HIS A 243 -8.80 1.93 7.71
C HIS A 243 -8.83 2.69 9.04
N TYR A 244 -8.19 2.16 10.09
CA TYR A 244 -8.01 2.91 11.34
C TYR A 244 -7.08 4.12 11.14
N GLY A 245 -5.95 3.94 10.46
CA GLY A 245 -4.99 5.01 10.15
C GLY A 245 -5.62 6.13 9.33
N VAL A 246 -6.29 5.78 8.23
CA VAL A 246 -7.01 6.72 7.37
C VAL A 246 -8.12 7.46 8.15
N ALA A 247 -8.90 6.76 8.97
CA ALA A 247 -9.94 7.38 9.78
C ALA A 247 -9.33 8.39 10.78
N LEU A 248 -8.27 8.01 11.51
CA LEU A 248 -7.62 8.90 12.47
C LEU A 248 -7.09 10.16 11.79
N VAL A 249 -6.38 10.03 10.66
CA VAL A 249 -5.86 11.16 9.89
C VAL A 249 -6.99 12.08 9.41
N SER A 250 -8.08 11.51 8.92
CA SER A 250 -9.26 12.28 8.48
C SER A 250 -9.91 13.06 9.63
N PHE A 251 -10.08 12.45 10.80
CA PHE A 251 -10.64 13.12 11.98
C PHE A 251 -9.68 14.18 12.55
N CYS A 252 -8.37 13.92 12.57
CA CYS A 252 -7.37 14.89 12.97
C CYS A 252 -7.46 16.14 12.07
N GLN A 253 -7.45 15.96 10.74
CA GLN A 253 -7.56 17.09 9.81
C GLN A 253 -8.87 17.85 9.92
N ALA A 254 -10.00 17.15 10.11
CA ALA A 254 -11.29 17.79 10.41
C ALA A 254 -11.25 18.66 11.68
N LEU A 255 -10.41 18.32 12.65
CA LEU A 255 -10.21 19.05 13.90
C LEU A 255 -9.06 20.08 13.85
N GLY A 256 -8.47 20.31 12.67
CA GLY A 256 -7.33 21.22 12.49
C GLY A 256 -6.03 20.70 13.10
N ILE A 257 -5.92 19.39 13.31
CA ILE A 257 -4.72 18.72 13.82
C ILE A 257 -3.94 18.18 12.61
N PRO A 258 -2.69 18.61 12.37
CA PRO A 258 -1.89 18.07 11.28
C PRO A 258 -1.58 16.58 11.53
N ALA A 259 -1.96 15.75 10.57
CA ALA A 259 -1.74 14.31 10.61
C ALA A 259 -1.52 13.77 9.19
N ARG A 260 -0.79 12.66 9.07
CA ARG A 260 -0.56 11.95 7.81
C ARG A 260 -0.51 10.45 8.03
N CYS A 261 -0.75 9.69 6.97
CA CYS A 261 -0.68 8.24 7.01
C CYS A 261 0.78 7.78 6.86
N ALA A 262 1.21 6.86 7.70
CA ALA A 262 2.52 6.21 7.62
C ALA A 262 2.32 4.69 7.45
N VAL A 263 3.11 4.11 6.56
CA VAL A 263 3.05 2.69 6.22
C VAL A 263 4.37 2.06 6.60
N LEU A 264 4.27 0.99 7.38
CA LEU A 264 5.38 0.28 7.99
C LEU A 264 5.50 -1.09 7.32
N MET A 265 6.73 -1.57 7.13
CA MET A 265 6.99 -2.89 6.57
C MET A 265 8.15 -3.56 7.31
N GLY A 266 7.96 -4.82 7.70
CA GLY A 266 9.04 -5.64 8.27
C GLY A 266 9.85 -6.34 7.20
N THR A 267 9.17 -7.02 6.27
CA THR A 267 9.79 -7.84 5.23
C THR A 267 9.15 -7.53 3.88
N PRO A 268 9.90 -7.20 2.82
CA PRO A 268 9.35 -7.06 1.47
C PRO A 268 8.53 -8.30 1.06
N ASN A 269 7.38 -8.09 0.40
CA ASN A 269 6.33 -9.10 0.14
C ASN A 269 5.73 -9.79 1.39
N GLY A 270 6.14 -9.42 2.60
CA GLY A 270 5.67 -9.98 3.85
C GLY A 270 4.29 -9.49 4.27
N PHE A 271 3.74 -10.17 5.27
CA PHE A 271 2.48 -9.83 5.93
C PHE A 271 2.69 -9.19 7.32
N ASP A 272 3.93 -8.78 7.59
CA ASP A 272 4.34 -8.16 8.85
C ASP A 272 4.29 -6.63 8.82
N GLY A 273 3.78 -6.04 7.72
CA GLY A 273 3.55 -4.61 7.62
C GLY A 273 2.41 -4.10 8.51
N HIS A 274 2.37 -2.79 8.68
CA HIS A 274 1.34 -2.11 9.48
C HIS A 274 1.04 -0.72 8.90
N PHE A 275 -0.13 -0.19 9.18
CA PHE A 275 -0.56 1.13 8.71
C PHE A 275 -1.02 1.95 9.91
N VAL A 276 -0.35 3.08 10.13
CA VAL A 276 -0.51 3.92 11.31
C VAL A 276 -0.66 5.39 10.91
N ALA A 277 -0.84 6.27 11.90
CA ALA A 277 -0.81 7.71 11.68
C ALA A 277 0.44 8.32 12.31
N GLU A 278 0.93 9.38 11.69
CA GLU A 278 1.81 10.35 12.32
C GLU A 278 1.02 11.63 12.58
N VAL A 279 1.13 12.17 13.79
CA VAL A 279 0.47 13.42 14.21
C VAL A 279 1.54 14.43 14.61
N TRP A 280 1.45 15.66 14.11
CA TRP A 280 2.42 16.70 14.46
C TRP A 280 2.12 17.26 15.85
N PHE A 281 3.11 17.20 16.74
CA PHE A 281 3.04 17.81 18.06
C PHE A 281 4.02 18.97 18.15
N GLU A 282 3.48 20.20 18.08
CA GLU A 282 4.28 21.42 18.20
C GLU A 282 5.05 21.48 19.53
N GLU A 283 4.46 20.96 20.62
CA GLU A 283 5.10 20.87 21.95
C GLU A 283 6.41 20.07 21.92
N TYR A 284 6.51 19.06 21.05
CA TYR A 284 7.70 18.21 20.90
C TYR A 284 8.51 18.53 19.64
N GLY A 285 8.00 19.40 18.76
CA GLY A 285 8.63 19.74 17.48
C GLY A 285 8.82 18.54 16.55
N LYS A 286 7.95 17.53 16.62
CA LYS A 286 8.08 16.30 15.83
C LYS A 286 6.75 15.63 15.49
N TRP A 287 6.81 14.74 14.50
CA TRP A 287 5.77 13.76 14.19
C TRP A 287 5.80 12.64 15.23
N VAL A 288 4.67 12.40 15.91
CA VAL A 288 4.49 11.31 16.87
C VAL A 288 3.71 10.19 16.20
N MET A 289 4.18 8.95 16.37
CA MET A 289 3.47 7.76 15.91
C MET A 289 2.24 7.50 16.79
N VAL A 290 1.09 7.32 16.16
CA VAL A 290 -0.17 6.96 16.81
C VAL A 290 -0.76 5.77 16.07
N ASP A 291 -1.02 4.67 16.79
CA ASP A 291 -1.68 3.49 16.26
C ASP A 291 -3.16 3.46 16.69
N PRO A 292 -4.08 3.89 15.82
CA PRO A 292 -5.52 3.86 16.10
C PRO A 292 -6.15 2.47 16.00
N ASN A 293 -5.43 1.46 15.49
CA ASN A 293 -5.92 0.08 15.45
C ASN A 293 -5.68 -0.61 16.79
N ALA A 294 -4.47 -0.54 17.35
CA ALA A 294 -4.16 -1.15 18.64
C ALA A 294 -4.37 -0.23 19.85
N ASP A 295 -4.67 1.05 19.59
CA ASP A 295 -4.70 2.16 20.54
C ASP A 295 -3.36 2.33 21.29
N ALA A 296 -2.27 2.41 20.54
CA ALA A 296 -0.91 2.47 21.07
C ALA A 296 -0.22 3.80 20.76
N ILE A 297 0.52 4.31 21.75
CA ILE A 297 1.52 5.38 21.57
C ILE A 297 2.79 4.91 22.27
N TYR A 298 3.94 5.10 21.64
CA TYR A 298 5.23 4.68 22.17
C TYR A 298 5.88 5.84 22.94
N TRP A 299 6.52 5.53 24.07
CA TRP A 299 7.06 6.50 25.01
C TRP A 299 8.45 6.13 25.49
N LYS A 300 9.32 7.13 25.62
CA LYS A 300 10.60 7.00 26.32
C LYS A 300 10.91 8.29 27.05
N ASP A 301 11.41 8.18 28.28
CA ASP A 301 11.83 9.32 29.10
C ASP A 301 10.76 10.44 29.21
N GLY A 302 9.49 10.05 29.27
CA GLY A 302 8.35 10.97 29.40
C GLY A 302 7.99 11.72 28.11
N GLN A 303 8.49 11.30 26.96
CA GLN A 303 8.15 11.87 25.65
C GLN A 303 7.58 10.80 24.71
N PRO A 304 6.57 11.15 23.90
CA PRO A 304 6.08 10.23 22.89
C PRO A 304 7.08 10.16 21.73
N LEU A 305 7.10 9.02 21.04
CA LEU A 305 8.11 8.71 20.02
C LEU A 305 7.59 8.90 18.59
N SER A 306 8.48 9.37 17.73
CA SER A 306 8.38 9.29 16.28
C SER A 306 8.74 7.87 15.80
N ILE A 307 8.36 7.52 14.57
CA ILE A 307 8.74 6.24 13.96
C ILE A 307 10.27 5.99 13.95
N PRO A 308 11.14 6.95 13.57
CA PRO A 308 12.58 6.72 13.57
C PRO A 308 13.16 6.56 14.99
N GLU A 309 12.57 7.20 16.00
CA GLU A 309 12.95 6.94 17.39
C GLU A 309 12.55 5.53 17.83
N ILE A 310 11.40 5.02 17.38
CA ILE A 310 10.98 3.63 17.64
C ILE A 310 11.93 2.64 16.95
N GLN A 311 12.28 2.88 15.68
CA GLN A 311 13.24 2.08 14.91
C GLN A 311 14.59 1.94 15.65
N GLN A 312 15.07 3.03 16.25
CA GLN A 312 16.33 3.05 16.99
C GLN A 312 16.31 2.25 18.30
N LEU A 313 15.13 1.94 18.86
CA LEU A 313 15.04 1.08 20.03
C LEU A 313 15.28 -0.39 19.70
N GLY A 314 15.16 -0.77 18.42
CA GLY A 314 15.40 -2.12 17.93
C GLY A 314 14.31 -3.09 18.35
N ASP A 315 14.73 -4.29 18.75
CA ASP A 315 13.84 -5.38 19.13
C ASP A 315 13.44 -5.26 20.62
N ASP A 316 12.21 -5.67 20.94
CA ASP A 316 11.54 -5.51 22.25
C ASP A 316 11.16 -4.07 22.61
N LEU A 317 9.94 -3.72 22.19
CA LEU A 317 9.26 -2.47 22.47
C LEU A 317 8.20 -2.60 23.56
N SER A 318 8.03 -3.79 24.17
CA SER A 318 6.94 -4.06 25.12
C SER A 318 6.91 -3.09 26.31
N GLY A 319 8.09 -2.66 26.78
CA GLY A 319 8.25 -1.72 27.90
C GLY A 319 8.05 -0.24 27.56
N VAL A 320 7.91 0.11 26.28
CA VAL A 320 7.75 1.50 25.82
C VAL A 320 6.37 1.79 25.24
N ILE A 321 5.45 0.82 25.21
CA ILE A 321 4.10 1.04 24.66
C ILE A 321 3.13 1.46 25.76
N GLU A 322 2.48 2.61 25.55
CA GLU A 322 1.33 3.04 26.33
C GLU A 322 0.03 2.69 25.58
N TRP A 323 -0.75 1.81 26.19
CA TRP A 323 -2.05 1.35 25.69
C TRP A 323 -3.17 2.26 26.18
N GLY A 324 -3.98 2.77 25.26
CA GLY A 324 -5.23 3.45 25.59
C GLY A 324 -6.38 2.47 25.87
N PRO A 325 -7.53 2.97 26.37
CA PRO A 325 -8.67 2.14 26.72
C PRO A 325 -9.28 1.35 25.54
N GLY A 326 -9.11 1.79 24.30
CA GLY A 326 -9.57 1.08 23.10
C GLY A 326 -8.83 -0.24 22.88
N SER A 327 -7.60 -0.37 23.39
CA SER A 327 -6.82 -1.61 23.32
C SER A 327 -7.53 -2.80 23.99
N ASN A 328 -8.32 -2.54 25.05
CA ASN A 328 -9.08 -3.58 25.72
C ASN A 328 -10.10 -4.26 24.79
N PHE A 329 -10.74 -3.48 23.92
CA PHE A 329 -11.68 -4.01 22.94
C PHE A 329 -10.96 -4.87 21.89
N GLN A 330 -9.85 -4.37 21.35
CA GLN A 330 -9.10 -5.07 20.29
C GLN A 330 -8.46 -6.37 20.79
N ARG A 331 -7.98 -6.38 22.04
CA ARG A 331 -7.43 -7.58 22.68
C ARG A 331 -8.47 -8.65 22.99
N THR A 332 -9.76 -8.41 22.73
CA THR A 332 -10.77 -9.48 22.74
C THR A 332 -10.67 -10.41 21.51
N PHE A 333 -9.98 -9.97 20.45
CA PHE A 333 -9.80 -10.75 19.23
C PHE A 333 -8.42 -11.46 19.22
N PRO A 334 -8.36 -12.80 19.11
CA PRO A 334 -7.10 -13.53 19.21
C PRO A 334 -6.02 -13.09 18.21
N HIS A 335 -6.40 -12.81 16.96
CA HIS A 335 -5.47 -12.35 15.93
C HIS A 335 -4.84 -10.98 16.25
N MET A 336 -5.55 -10.12 16.98
CA MET A 336 -5.00 -8.85 17.46
C MET A 336 -4.03 -9.05 18.61
N VAL A 337 -4.29 -10.01 19.50
CA VAL A 337 -3.34 -10.38 20.57
C VAL A 337 -2.04 -10.91 19.98
N GLU A 338 -2.15 -11.82 19.01
CA GLU A 338 -1.00 -12.37 18.27
C GLU A 338 -0.24 -11.26 17.55
N PHE A 339 -0.91 -10.41 16.77
CA PHE A 339 -0.28 -9.29 16.10
C PHE A 339 0.45 -8.34 17.06
N ILE A 340 -0.16 -8.02 18.21
CA ILE A 340 0.48 -7.18 19.22
C ILE A 340 1.77 -7.83 19.74
N GLN A 341 1.69 -9.09 20.15
CA GLN A 341 2.82 -9.80 20.80
C GLN A 341 3.94 -10.12 19.82
N ASP A 342 3.60 -10.54 18.60
CA ASP A 342 4.55 -11.05 17.63
C ASP A 342 5.04 -10.00 16.65
N ASN A 343 4.36 -8.85 16.56
CA ASN A 343 4.73 -7.76 15.67
C ASN A 343 5.03 -6.46 16.43
N LEU A 344 4.01 -5.84 17.06
CA LEU A 344 4.16 -4.51 17.67
C LEU A 344 5.14 -4.47 18.84
N GLU A 345 5.04 -5.43 19.76
CA GLU A 345 5.91 -5.55 20.94
C GLU A 345 7.32 -5.98 20.54
N LYS A 346 7.50 -6.66 19.40
CA LYS A 346 8.82 -7.08 18.90
C LYS A 346 9.46 -6.11 17.93
N GLY A 347 8.76 -5.05 17.53
CA GLY A 347 9.28 -4.06 16.58
C GLY A 347 9.31 -4.52 15.12
N VAL A 348 8.65 -5.63 14.76
CA VAL A 348 8.82 -6.27 13.44
C VAL A 348 8.42 -5.35 12.29
N CYS A 349 7.25 -4.72 12.36
CA CYS A 349 6.77 -3.84 11.30
C CYS A 349 7.62 -2.56 11.11
N PHE A 350 8.39 -2.14 12.12
CA PHE A 350 9.07 -0.84 12.08
C PHE A 350 10.35 -0.84 11.22
N ARG A 351 10.80 -1.97 10.68
CA ARG A 351 12.08 -2.05 9.95
C ARG A 351 12.19 -1.04 8.81
N HIS A 352 11.10 -0.85 8.07
CA HIS A 352 11.00 0.09 6.97
C HIS A 352 9.80 1.00 7.18
N ARG A 353 9.95 2.28 6.82
CA ARG A 353 8.84 3.25 6.85
C ARG A 353 8.65 3.92 5.50
N SER A 354 7.40 4.24 5.22
CA SER A 354 7.02 5.18 4.18
C SER A 354 5.90 6.08 4.64
N VAL A 355 5.75 7.21 3.94
CA VAL A 355 4.63 8.13 4.12
C VAL A 355 3.77 8.07 2.87
N TRP A 356 2.46 7.98 3.07
CA TRP A 356 1.51 8.17 1.98
C TRP A 356 1.36 9.67 1.72
N TYR A 357 1.84 10.15 0.56
CA TYR A 357 2.00 11.60 0.34
C TYR A 357 0.67 12.38 0.22
N ARG A 358 -0.49 11.72 0.19
CA ARG A 358 -1.80 12.38 0.13
C ARG A 358 -2.67 12.08 1.33
N ALA A 359 -2.96 13.10 2.13
CA ALA A 359 -3.90 13.01 3.23
C ALA A 359 -5.29 13.56 2.87
N ASP A 360 -5.53 13.96 1.62
CA ASP A 360 -6.76 14.62 1.14
C ASP A 360 -7.79 13.68 0.50
N LEU A 361 -7.96 12.50 1.10
CA LEU A 361 -8.75 11.39 0.57
C LEU A 361 -10.27 11.58 0.71
N ILE A 362 -10.71 12.51 1.55
CA ILE A 362 -12.13 12.86 1.72
C ILE A 362 -12.59 13.80 0.60
N SER A 363 -11.75 14.76 0.22
CA SER A 363 -12.00 15.65 -0.94
C SER A 363 -11.66 15.01 -2.27
N HIS A 364 -10.70 14.08 -2.30
CA HIS A 364 -10.28 13.33 -3.48
C HIS A 364 -10.39 11.80 -3.30
N PRO A 365 -11.61 11.26 -3.09
CA PRO A 365 -11.80 9.81 -2.90
C PRO A 365 -11.39 8.99 -4.12
N GLU A 366 -11.39 9.58 -5.33
CA GLU A 366 -10.93 8.96 -6.56
C GLU A 366 -9.45 8.60 -6.56
N LEU A 367 -8.66 9.14 -5.61
CA LEU A 367 -7.24 8.87 -5.50
C LEU A 367 -6.89 7.77 -4.50
N SER A 368 -7.89 7.25 -3.78
CA SER A 368 -7.68 6.14 -2.85
C SER A 368 -7.36 4.83 -3.59
N PRO A 369 -6.42 4.02 -3.06
CA PRO A 369 -6.11 2.72 -3.63
C PRO A 369 -7.24 1.72 -3.33
N PRO A 370 -7.63 0.88 -4.30
CA PRO A 370 -8.81 0.01 -4.16
C PRO A 370 -8.56 -1.27 -3.34
N GLY A 371 -7.31 -1.57 -2.98
CA GLY A 371 -6.93 -2.84 -2.37
C GLY A 371 -5.71 -2.78 -1.44
N HIS A 372 -5.34 -1.60 -0.94
CA HIS A 372 -4.12 -1.45 -0.12
C HIS A 372 -4.07 -2.44 1.05
N GLY A 373 -2.92 -3.08 1.23
CA GLY A 373 -2.68 -4.13 2.22
C GLY A 373 -3.40 -5.46 1.94
N SER A 374 -4.13 -5.60 0.83
CA SER A 374 -4.72 -6.88 0.38
C SER A 374 -3.85 -7.63 -0.62
N VAL A 375 -2.75 -6.99 -1.04
CA VAL A 375 -1.68 -7.47 -1.92
C VAL A 375 -0.37 -6.92 -1.36
N SER A 376 0.79 -7.41 -1.83
CA SER A 376 2.05 -6.71 -1.55
C SER A 376 1.94 -5.26 -2.00
N TYR A 377 2.44 -4.33 -1.17
CA TYR A 377 2.35 -2.90 -1.49
C TYR A 377 2.90 -2.64 -2.89
N CYS A 378 2.17 -1.83 -3.65
CA CYS A 378 2.51 -1.56 -5.03
C CYS A 378 2.20 -0.13 -5.45
N GLU A 379 1.55 0.63 -4.59
CA GLU A 379 1.09 1.98 -4.87
C GLU A 379 2.26 2.96 -4.99
N THR A 380 2.30 3.69 -6.09
CA THR A 380 3.35 4.68 -6.38
C THR A 380 3.32 5.88 -5.44
N GLY A 381 2.27 6.02 -4.63
CA GLY A 381 2.13 7.08 -3.62
C GLY A 381 2.81 6.83 -2.28
N LEU A 382 3.57 5.74 -2.15
CA LEU A 382 4.41 5.51 -0.99
C LEU A 382 5.77 6.19 -1.20
N VAL A 383 6.13 7.09 -0.28
CA VAL A 383 7.46 7.70 -0.22
C VAL A 383 8.30 6.95 0.80
N TRP A 384 9.26 6.16 0.35
CA TRP A 384 10.12 5.34 1.19
C TRP A 384 11.38 6.10 1.63
N GLU A 385 12.02 5.66 2.71
CA GLU A 385 13.33 6.16 3.08
C GLU A 385 14.36 5.82 1.99
N LYS A 386 15.27 6.74 1.67
CA LYS A 386 16.22 6.53 0.58
C LYS A 386 17.17 5.35 0.81
N GLY A 387 17.48 5.05 2.08
CA GLY A 387 18.27 3.86 2.45
C GLY A 387 17.61 2.53 2.05
N ASP A 388 16.31 2.54 1.77
CA ASP A 388 15.50 1.36 1.47
C ASP A 388 15.36 1.09 -0.03
N LEU A 389 16.04 1.85 -0.90
CA LEU A 389 15.97 1.70 -2.36
C LEU A 389 16.23 0.26 -2.84
N GLU A 390 17.22 -0.44 -2.26
CA GLU A 390 17.53 -1.81 -2.67
C GLU A 390 16.41 -2.79 -2.34
N ASN A 391 15.69 -2.59 -1.23
CA ASN A 391 14.58 -3.44 -0.80
C ASN A 391 13.26 -3.11 -1.50
N PHE A 392 13.12 -1.86 -1.97
CA PHE A 392 11.87 -1.31 -2.49
C PHE A 392 12.02 -0.73 -3.90
N GLY A 393 12.95 -1.26 -4.71
CA GLY A 393 13.25 -0.75 -6.04
C GLY A 393 12.06 -0.71 -7.00
N MET A 394 10.97 -1.43 -6.70
CA MET A 394 9.70 -1.36 -7.42
C MET A 394 8.89 -0.08 -7.15
N PHE A 395 9.31 0.83 -6.28
CA PHE A 395 8.65 2.11 -6.01
C PHE A 395 9.41 3.29 -6.62
N PRO A 396 8.73 4.38 -7.03
CA PRO A 396 9.38 5.50 -7.69
C PRO A 396 9.78 6.64 -6.74
N LEU A 397 9.36 6.64 -5.47
CA LEU A 397 9.53 7.78 -4.57
C LEU A 397 10.37 7.43 -3.35
N PHE A 398 11.49 8.12 -3.21
CA PHE A 398 12.41 7.99 -2.09
C PHE A 398 12.81 9.36 -1.57
N ALA A 399 12.98 9.48 -0.25
CA ALA A 399 13.39 10.73 0.38
C ALA A 399 14.40 10.51 1.51
N GLU A 400 15.16 11.57 1.80
CA GLU A 400 16.01 11.65 2.98
C GLU A 400 15.17 11.98 4.23
N ALA A 401 15.79 11.87 5.42
CA ALA A 401 15.12 12.13 6.69
C ALA A 401 14.45 13.51 6.77
N GLU A 402 15.02 14.53 6.11
CA GLU A 402 14.48 15.90 6.09
C GLU A 402 13.05 15.97 5.55
N TYR A 403 12.69 15.11 4.60
CA TYR A 403 11.31 15.03 4.08
C TYR A 403 10.35 14.52 5.15
N PHE A 404 10.74 13.47 5.87
CA PHE A 404 9.91 12.85 6.89
C PHE A 404 9.82 13.75 8.13
N ASP A 405 10.90 14.41 8.52
CA ASP A 405 10.96 15.18 9.76
C ASP A 405 10.45 16.62 9.57
N ALA A 406 10.22 17.05 8.32
CA ALA A 406 9.70 18.37 8.02
C ALA A 406 8.38 18.66 8.75
N PRO A 407 8.23 19.85 9.35
CA PRO A 407 6.95 20.27 9.93
C PRO A 407 5.86 20.33 8.85
N PRO A 408 4.58 20.22 9.23
CA PRO A 408 3.48 20.39 8.29
C PRO A 408 3.56 21.76 7.60
N ALA A 409 3.25 21.81 6.31
CA ALA A 409 3.27 23.06 5.56
C ALA A 409 2.34 24.09 6.21
N GLN A 410 2.88 25.28 6.51
CA GLN A 410 2.09 26.38 7.06
C GLN A 410 1.08 26.86 6.01
N LYS A 411 -0.20 26.93 6.37
CA LYS A 411 -1.26 27.50 5.53
C LYS A 411 -1.43 28.99 5.78
#